data_AF-W2UDG9-F1
#
_entry.id   AF-W2UDG9-F1
#
_cell.length_a   1.000
_cell.length_b   1.000
_cell.length_c   1.000
_cell.angle_alpha   90.00
_cell.angle_beta   90.00
_cell.angle_gamma   90.00
#
_symmetry.space_group_name_H-M   'P 1'
#
loop_
_entity.id
_entity.type
_entity.pdbx_description
1 polymer ?
#
loop_
_entity_poly.entity_id
_entity_poly.type
_entity_poly.pdbx_seq_one_letter_code
_entity_poly.pdbx_strand_id
1 'polypeptide(L)'
;MAFADTLFTETDANIIIVGRYAKPGGHWNLAYPFVTLHQPSSFFGVSSKELSRGEIDQIGLNKGMGDLATGDEICAYFDDVMRQRF
;
A
#
# COMPACT_ATOMS: atom_id res chain seq x y z
N MET A 1 1.47 -5.83 6.30
CA MET A 1 2.86 -5.85 5.81
C MET A 1 3.75 -4.89 6.59
N ALA A 2 3.29 -3.68 6.95
CA ALA A 2 4.08 -2.70 7.72
C ALA A 2 4.85 -3.26 8.93
N PHE A 3 4.21 -4.10 9.76
CA PHE A 3 4.92 -4.74 10.88
C PHE A 3 6.12 -5.61 10.46
N ALA A 4 5.93 -6.46 9.45
CA ALA A 4 7.00 -7.30 8.91
C ALA A 4 8.09 -6.45 8.24
N ASP A 5 7.70 -5.36 7.57
CA ASP A 5 8.61 -4.39 6.96
C ASP A 5 9.54 -3.74 7.99
N THR A 6 9.00 -3.28 9.12
CA THR A 6 9.79 -2.71 10.21
C THR A 6 10.73 -3.75 10.80
N LEU A 7 10.24 -4.95 11.14
CA LEU A 7 11.10 -6.02 11.67
C LEU A 7 12.23 -6.39 10.72
N PHE A 8 11.94 -6.49 9.42
CA PHE A 8 12.95 -6.81 8.40
C PHE A 8 14.01 -5.71 8.27
N THR A 9 13.63 -4.45 8.53
CA THR A 9 14.54 -3.31 8.45
C THR A 9 15.42 -3.20 9.70
N GLU A 10 14.84 -3.45 10.87
CA GLU A 10 15.43 -3.09 12.15
C GLU A 10 16.06 -4.28 12.90
N THR A 11 15.93 -5.49 12.36
CA THR A 11 16.42 -6.72 13.00
C THR A 11 16.98 -7.73 12.00
N ASP A 12 17.75 -8.70 12.48
CA ASP A 12 18.22 -9.87 11.70
C ASP A 12 17.25 -11.07 11.79
N ALA A 13 15.97 -10.83 12.10
CA ALA A 13 15.00 -11.91 12.28
C ALA A 13 14.69 -12.61 10.93
N ASN A 14 14.55 -13.94 10.97
CA ASN A 14 13.99 -14.68 9.86
C ASN A 14 12.46 -14.58 9.89
N ILE A 15 11.85 -14.12 8.80
CA ILE A 15 10.41 -13.84 8.73
C ILE A 15 9.76 -14.75 7.69
N ILE A 16 8.63 -15.37 8.04
CA ILE A 16 7.74 -16.06 7.10
C ILE A 16 6.40 -15.33 7.12
N ILE A 17 5.92 -14.92 5.95
CA ILE A 17 4.62 -14.25 5.80
C ILE A 17 3.62 -15.23 5.19
N VAL A 18 2.54 -15.52 5.92
CA VAL A 18 1.47 -16.43 5.47
C VAL A 18 0.16 -15.66 5.31
N GLY A 19 -0.44 -15.72 4.13
CA GLY A 19 -1.71 -15.05 3.79
C GLY A 19 -2.74 -16.03 3.25
N ARG A 20 -4.04 -15.74 3.47
CA ARG A 20 -5.17 -16.56 2.96
C ARG A 20 -5.39 -16.41 1.45
N TYR A 21 -5.03 -15.27 0.89
CA TYR A 21 -5.36 -14.90 -0.49
C TYR A 21 -4.20 -15.17 -1.46
N ALA A 22 -4.50 -15.24 -2.74
CA ALA A 22 -3.53 -15.56 -3.80
C ALA A 22 -2.48 -14.47 -4.07
N LYS A 23 -2.69 -13.25 -3.55
CA LYS A 23 -1.76 -12.12 -3.71
C LYS A 23 -1.67 -11.29 -2.42
N PRO A 24 -0.55 -10.59 -2.15
CA PRO A 24 -0.45 -9.65 -1.04
C PRO A 24 -1.48 -8.51 -1.20
N GLY A 25 -1.88 -7.89 -0.08
CA GLY A 25 -2.88 -6.80 -0.07
C GLY A 25 -4.02 -7.01 0.93
N GLY A 26 -4.22 -8.22 1.44
CA GLY A 26 -5.22 -8.47 2.50
C GLY A 26 -6.64 -8.14 2.05
N HIS A 27 -7.34 -7.29 2.79
CA HIS A 27 -8.73 -6.91 2.47
C HIS A 27 -8.84 -6.15 1.13
N TRP A 28 -7.78 -5.49 0.66
CA TRP A 28 -7.78 -4.77 -0.62
C TRP A 28 -8.02 -5.70 -1.80
N ASN A 29 -7.67 -6.98 -1.68
CA ASN A 29 -7.95 -8.02 -2.68
C ASN A 29 -9.45 -8.31 -2.87
N LEU A 30 -10.28 -7.91 -1.92
CA LEU A 30 -11.72 -8.19 -1.89
C LEU A 30 -12.58 -6.92 -1.89
N ALA A 31 -11.94 -5.74 -1.92
CA ALA A 31 -12.66 -4.49 -1.89
C ALA A 31 -13.45 -4.28 -3.20
N TYR A 32 -14.48 -3.45 -3.15
CA TYR A 32 -15.28 -3.13 -4.33
C TYR A 32 -14.44 -2.35 -5.36
N PRO A 33 -14.76 -2.43 -6.67
CA PRO A 33 -13.85 -2.00 -7.75
C PRO A 33 -13.50 -0.51 -7.82
N PHE A 34 -14.18 0.35 -7.07
CA PHE A 34 -14.03 1.81 -7.11
C PHE A 34 -13.61 2.39 -5.74
N VAL A 35 -13.08 1.54 -4.85
CA VAL A 35 -12.58 2.00 -3.56
C VAL A 35 -11.33 2.85 -3.74
N THR A 36 -11.23 3.94 -3.00
CA THR A 36 -10.02 4.74 -2.84
C THR A 36 -9.72 4.94 -1.36
N LEU A 37 -8.51 5.36 -1.04
CA LEU A 37 -8.22 5.89 0.30
C LEU A 37 -9.11 7.10 0.60
N HIS A 38 -9.39 7.30 1.88
CA HIS A 38 -10.06 8.50 2.40
C HIS A 38 -9.04 9.56 2.88
N GLN A 39 -7.81 9.12 3.15
CA GLN A 39 -6.67 9.91 3.60
C GLN A 39 -5.63 9.96 2.46
N PRO A 40 -4.85 11.04 2.31
CA PRO A 40 -3.80 11.11 1.30
C PRO A 40 -2.87 9.90 1.32
N SER A 41 -2.49 9.41 0.15
CA SER A 41 -1.62 8.24 -0.02
C SER A 41 -0.31 8.35 0.75
N SER A 42 0.18 9.58 0.99
CA SER A 42 1.43 9.86 1.71
C SER A 42 1.44 9.43 3.18
N PHE A 43 0.28 9.04 3.71
CA PHE A 43 0.12 8.54 5.07
C PHE A 43 -0.23 7.04 5.12
N PHE A 44 -0.13 6.32 3.99
CA PHE A 44 -0.51 4.91 3.90
C PHE A 44 0.59 4.09 3.22
N GLY A 45 0.89 2.91 3.77
CA GLY A 45 1.90 2.02 3.21
C GLY A 45 2.78 1.37 4.27
N VAL A 46 4.00 1.03 3.87
CA VAL A 46 5.08 0.53 4.73
C VAL A 46 6.21 1.56 4.78
N SER A 47 7.04 1.51 5.83
CA SER A 47 8.09 2.50 6.07
C SER A 47 9.18 2.48 4.99
N SER A 48 9.40 1.34 4.34
CA SER A 48 10.48 1.18 3.35
C SER A 48 10.16 1.69 1.94
N LYS A 49 8.90 2.00 1.62
CA LYS A 49 8.48 2.34 0.24
C LYS A 49 7.29 3.28 0.25
N GLU A 50 7.42 4.41 -0.43
CA GLU A 50 6.35 5.40 -0.59
C GLU A 50 5.22 4.86 -1.49
N LEU A 51 3.96 5.09 -1.09
CA LEU A 51 2.78 4.80 -1.93
C LEU A 51 2.34 6.02 -2.74
N SER A 52 2.47 7.22 -2.17
CA SER A 52 2.01 8.46 -2.82
C SER A 52 2.73 8.70 -4.13
N ARG A 53 1.97 9.20 -5.10
CA ARG A 53 2.55 9.73 -6.34
C ARG A 53 3.19 11.12 -6.15
N GLY A 54 2.99 11.75 -4.99
CA GLY A 54 3.41 13.12 -4.71
C GLY A 54 2.60 14.15 -5.49
N GLU A 55 1.41 13.77 -5.97
CA GLU A 55 0.56 14.59 -6.84
C GLU A 55 -0.57 15.24 -6.06
N ILE A 56 -1.02 16.39 -6.55
CA ILE A 56 -2.24 17.06 -6.11
C ILE A 56 -3.33 16.82 -7.14
N ASP A 57 -4.50 16.37 -6.71
CA ASP A 57 -5.61 16.13 -7.61
C ASP A 57 -6.09 17.44 -8.25
N GLN A 58 -6.19 17.44 -9.59
CA GLN A 58 -6.57 18.62 -10.37
C GLN A 58 -8.08 18.69 -10.67
N ILE A 59 -8.77 17.56 -10.50
CA ILE A 59 -10.19 17.36 -10.84
C ILE A 59 -10.89 16.49 -9.78
N GLY A 60 -12.22 16.39 -9.88
CA GLY A 60 -13.02 15.55 -8.99
C GLY A 60 -13.23 16.14 -7.60
N LEU A 61 -13.75 15.32 -6.68
CA LEU A 61 -14.13 15.75 -5.32
C LEU A 61 -12.92 16.05 -4.42
N ASN A 62 -11.75 15.48 -4.73
CA ASN A 62 -10.52 15.66 -3.98
C ASN A 62 -9.62 16.79 -4.53
N LYS A 63 -10.13 17.60 -5.46
CA LYS A 63 -9.36 18.66 -6.12
C LYS A 63 -8.68 19.59 -5.11
N GLY A 64 -7.38 19.81 -5.29
CA GLY A 64 -6.55 20.65 -4.42
C GLY A 64 -5.98 19.93 -3.20
N MET A 65 -6.21 18.63 -3.06
CA MET A 65 -5.67 17.78 -1.98
C MET A 65 -4.73 16.72 -2.56
N GLY A 66 -3.97 16.05 -1.69
CA GLY A 66 -3.03 14.99 -2.09
C GLY A 66 -3.73 13.77 -2.66
N ASP A 67 -3.03 13.02 -3.52
CA ASP A 67 -3.55 11.86 -4.22
C ASP A 67 -4.15 10.80 -3.28
N LEU A 68 -5.21 10.13 -3.75
CA LEU A 68 -5.88 9.03 -3.05
C LEU A 68 -5.74 7.74 -3.87
N ALA A 69 -4.85 6.85 -3.45
CA ALA A 69 -4.64 5.59 -4.13
C ALA A 69 -5.93 4.76 -4.22
N THR A 70 -6.16 4.18 -5.39
CA THR A 70 -7.22 3.22 -5.66
C THR A 70 -6.91 1.86 -5.03
N GLY A 71 -7.94 1.01 -4.87
CA GLY A 71 -7.76 -0.36 -4.41
C GLY A 71 -6.78 -1.16 -5.26
N ASP A 72 -6.78 -0.95 -6.58
CA ASP A 72 -5.86 -1.62 -7.51
C ASP A 72 -4.42 -1.13 -7.34
N GLU A 73 -4.21 0.18 -7.18
CA GLU A 73 -2.88 0.75 -6.90
C GLU A 73 -2.32 0.23 -5.58
N ILE A 74 -3.15 0.10 -4.55
CA ILE A 74 -2.71 -0.47 -3.25
C ILE A 74 -2.34 -1.94 -3.39
N CYS A 75 -3.11 -2.72 -4.17
CA CYS A 75 -2.76 -4.12 -4.44
C CYS A 75 -1.43 -4.23 -5.19
N ALA A 76 -1.22 -3.41 -6.22
CA ALA A 76 0.03 -3.36 -6.98
C ALA A 76 1.21 -2.94 -6.10
N TYR A 77 1.02 -1.92 -5.26
CA TYR A 77 2.02 -1.47 -4.31
C TYR A 77 2.47 -2.60 -3.37
N PHE A 78 1.56 -3.36 -2.78
CA PHE A 78 1.93 -4.47 -1.89
C PHE A 78 2.51 -5.68 -2.64
N ASP A 79 2.15 -5.89 -3.91
CA ASP A 79 2.82 -6.88 -4.77
C ASP A 79 4.27 -6.49 -5.02
N ASP A 80 4.52 -5.21 -5.33
CA ASP A 80 5.89 -4.72 -5.50
C ASP A 80 6.71 -4.80 -4.21
N VAL A 81 6.14 -4.40 -3.07
CA VAL A 81 6.85 -4.51 -1.78
C VAL A 81 7.23 -5.97 -1.53
N MET A 82 6.32 -6.91 -1.78
CA MET A 82 6.64 -8.34 -1.66
C MET A 82 7.78 -8.74 -2.59
N ARG A 83 7.75 -8.38 -3.87
CA ARG A 83 8.73 -8.83 -4.87
C ARG A 83 10.09 -8.17 -4.78
N GLN A 84 10.15 -6.91 -4.34
CA GLN A 84 11.37 -6.10 -4.39
C GLN A 84 12.11 -6.09 -3.05
N ARG A 85 11.43 -6.45 -1.95
CA ARG A 85 11.98 -6.38 -0.60
C ARG A 85 12.07 -7.73 0.12
N PHE A 86 11.16 -8.66 -0.17
CA PHE A 86 11.06 -9.96 0.50
C PHE A 86 11.38 -11.14 -0.43
#